data_AF-A0A534PRK8-F1
#
_entry.id   AF-A0A534PRK8-F1
#
_cell.length_a   1.000
_cell.length_b   1.000
_cell.length_c   1.000
_cell.angle_alpha   90.00
_cell.angle_beta   90.00
_cell.angle_gamma   90.00
#
_symmetry.space_group_name_H-M   'P 1'
#
loop_
_entity.id
_entity.type
_entity.pdbx_description
1 polymer ?
#
loop_
_entity_poly.entity_id
_entity_poly.type
_entity_poly.pdbx_seq_one_letter_code
_entity_poly.pdbx_strand_id
1 'polypeptide(L)'
;MSKPNLLVADADLRSLRILEMALRKAGFAVATSAEGADLSGRAAGMDLVLCEVALDGLSLCRSLRSQQQELAILLMGADKSAVAKARAIEAGADDYLAKPILLQDLVQRARHLLERRQRQRAASADAPPALTGLVADLGLLDVFQSLEKWKKSGTVFCQDGGNSARVWVREGQVVDAELEPLGGEPAFFRLMTWESGQFRVEFGAVDREARIEGGTEALLLEAMRRVDELTRAAEKLPPESILAVDFAALAARLAELPDEVNGVLRAFDGKRSLQEALELSPLDDLSTLAIVQRLLGDGILRRTEGMPAAKKPSLEQWLGGAFRPPPPPPDLVHFPALRGARRERLRREVEEARGRIVRGEAVRLSHVVELPAWHGRSGAPAAAARRMSPAVGEAALKFAPEAPVSRIVEEIEPPIAAAVTPLLVKNALRHARWPWYAGGALAALGAVTLIAWPRLATEKKDAPWLQPRTAMKATEVGATSAAPAPPPNAEYAKALAEGGDLMKRGRPRDALPEFKRAAQLAPESVPALLALGDGFLQIDDPRSAVKPLEQATKLDPRNGRAHLLLATAYQSLGRKADAARSYQHYLELEPGGDFARDVRTILANLRR
;
A
#
# COMPACT_ATOMS: atom_id res chain seq x y z
N MET A 1 16.69 -15.90 0.88
CA MET A 1 16.98 -16.25 2.29
C MET A 1 18.07 -17.30 2.30
N SER A 2 19.08 -17.17 3.16
CA SER A 2 20.09 -18.21 3.36
C SER A 2 19.44 -19.50 3.88
N LYS A 3 19.95 -20.67 3.45
CA LYS A 3 19.46 -21.96 3.96
C LYS A 3 19.95 -22.14 5.40
N PRO A 4 19.11 -22.62 6.34
CA PRO A 4 19.56 -22.89 7.70
C PRO A 4 20.64 -23.97 7.71
N ASN A 5 21.69 -23.76 8.49
CA ASN A 5 22.83 -24.67 8.62
C ASN A 5 22.61 -25.63 9.78
N LEU A 6 22.62 -26.93 9.49
CA LEU A 6 22.41 -28.01 10.44
C LEU A 6 23.67 -28.86 10.56
N LEU A 7 24.04 -29.23 11.78
CA LEU A 7 25.02 -30.28 12.04
C LEU A 7 24.30 -31.54 12.50
N VAL A 8 24.57 -32.67 11.86
CA VAL A 8 24.00 -33.99 12.22
C VAL A 8 25.13 -34.92 12.66
N ALA A 9 25.03 -35.45 13.87
CA ALA A 9 25.98 -36.40 14.45
C ALA A 9 25.25 -37.70 14.85
N ASP A 10 25.61 -38.81 14.20
CA ASP A 10 25.06 -40.15 14.44
C ASP A 10 26.15 -41.18 14.20
N ALA A 11 26.34 -42.12 15.12
CA ALA A 11 27.41 -43.11 15.02
C ALA A 11 27.15 -44.14 13.90
N ASP A 12 25.88 -44.35 13.52
CA ASP A 12 25.52 -45.23 12.42
C ASP A 12 25.55 -44.48 11.08
N LEU A 13 26.57 -44.78 10.27
CA LEU A 13 26.77 -44.20 8.93
C LEU A 13 25.55 -44.34 8.01
N ARG A 14 24.77 -45.41 8.14
CA ARG A 14 23.56 -45.61 7.32
C ARG A 14 22.45 -44.65 7.76
N SER A 15 22.22 -44.57 9.08
CA SER A 15 21.30 -43.59 9.67
C SER A 15 21.69 -42.17 9.28
N LEU A 16 22.96 -41.81 9.48
CA LEU A 16 23.53 -40.50 9.17
C LEU A 16 23.26 -40.08 7.72
N ARG A 17 23.49 -40.98 6.76
CA ARG A 17 23.27 -40.70 5.33
C ARG A 17 21.80 -40.51 4.98
N ILE A 18 20.89 -41.28 5.59
CA ILE A 18 19.45 -41.13 5.40
C ILE A 18 18.97 -39.78 5.98
N LEU A 19 19.42 -39.44 7.19
CA LEU A 19 19.11 -38.17 7.85
C LEU A 19 19.59 -36.98 7.01
N GLU A 20 20.84 -37.04 6.51
CA GLU A 20 21.41 -36.02 5.64
C GLU A 20 20.56 -35.82 4.37
N MET A 21 20.23 -36.90 3.66
CA MET A 21 19.43 -36.83 2.44
C MET A 21 18.05 -36.23 2.70
N ALA A 22 17.39 -36.64 3.78
CA ALA A 22 16.07 -36.14 4.15
C ALA A 22 16.08 -34.64 4.47
N LEU A 23 17.05 -34.18 5.27
CA LEU A 23 17.18 -32.78 5.68
C LEU A 23 17.60 -31.89 4.50
N ARG A 24 18.53 -32.33 3.65
CA ARG A 24 18.88 -31.61 2.41
C ARG A 24 17.68 -31.46 1.48
N LYS A 25 16.91 -32.54 1.28
CA LYS A 25 15.67 -32.52 0.48
C LYS A 25 14.63 -31.57 1.07
N ALA A 26 14.60 -31.40 2.39
CA ALA A 26 13.71 -30.48 3.09
C ALA A 26 14.15 -29.00 3.01
N GLY A 27 15.32 -28.71 2.42
CA GLY A 27 15.81 -27.36 2.16
C GLY A 27 16.95 -26.88 3.06
N PHE A 28 17.47 -27.73 3.95
CA PHE A 28 18.55 -27.38 4.88
C PHE A 28 19.94 -27.56 4.27
N ALA A 29 20.89 -26.74 4.71
CA ALA A 29 22.32 -26.99 4.50
C ALA A 29 22.80 -27.90 5.64
N VAL A 30 23.39 -29.05 5.31
CA VAL A 30 23.71 -30.08 6.31
C VAL A 30 25.20 -30.35 6.32
N ALA A 31 25.80 -30.36 7.51
CA ALA A 31 27.10 -30.93 7.81
C ALA A 31 26.90 -32.21 8.63
N THR A 32 27.72 -33.23 8.41
CA THR A 32 27.58 -34.53 9.07
C THR A 32 28.84 -34.92 9.84
N SER A 33 28.66 -35.65 10.94
CA SER A 33 29.75 -36.27 11.71
C SER A 33 29.36 -37.67 12.13
N ALA A 34 30.25 -38.64 11.99
CA ALA A 34 30.08 -39.98 12.55
C ALA A 34 30.77 -40.15 13.91
N GLU A 35 31.61 -39.17 14.29
CA GLU A 35 32.45 -39.20 15.46
C GLU A 35 32.09 -38.05 16.42
N GLY A 36 32.27 -38.28 17.72
CA GLY A 36 31.99 -37.32 18.78
C GLY A 36 33.08 -36.26 18.97
N ALA A 37 34.26 -36.44 18.38
CA ALA A 37 35.38 -35.50 18.50
C ALA A 37 35.08 -34.19 17.76
N ASP A 38 35.44 -33.06 18.40
CA ASP A 38 35.32 -31.70 17.84
C ASP A 38 33.88 -31.24 17.46
N LEU A 39 32.85 -31.91 17.98
CA LEU A 39 31.46 -31.51 17.70
C LEU A 39 31.13 -30.10 18.22
N SER A 40 31.75 -29.64 19.30
CA SER A 40 31.55 -28.29 19.84
C SER A 40 32.12 -27.21 18.92
N GLY A 41 33.33 -27.41 18.38
CA GLY A 41 33.95 -26.49 17.41
C GLY A 41 33.13 -26.41 16.12
N ARG A 42 32.64 -27.55 15.66
CA ARG A 42 31.81 -27.65 14.44
C ARG A 42 30.38 -27.15 14.61
N ALA A 43 29.88 -27.08 15.85
CA ALA A 43 28.58 -26.49 16.15
C ALA A 43 28.59 -24.95 16.04
N ALA A 44 29.77 -24.32 16.06
CA ALA A 44 29.90 -22.88 15.90
C ALA A 44 29.36 -22.42 14.54
N GLY A 45 28.41 -21.48 14.56
CA GLY A 45 27.78 -20.95 13.34
C GLY A 45 26.68 -21.83 12.74
N MET A 46 26.28 -22.91 13.43
CA MET A 46 25.12 -23.73 13.05
C MET A 46 23.84 -23.18 13.68
N ASP A 47 22.71 -23.34 12.98
CA ASP A 47 21.39 -22.94 13.47
C ASP A 47 20.75 -24.05 14.34
N LEU A 48 21.02 -25.32 14.02
CA LEU A 48 20.52 -26.49 14.74
C LEU A 48 21.56 -27.61 14.75
N VAL A 49 21.76 -28.24 15.90
CA VAL A 49 22.56 -29.47 16.07
C VAL A 49 21.62 -30.63 16.38
N LEU A 50 21.75 -31.70 15.60
CA LEU A 50 21.08 -32.97 15.77
C LEU A 50 22.14 -34.00 16.21
N CYS A 51 22.13 -34.44 17.47
CA CYS A 51 23.20 -35.29 18.00
C CYS A 51 22.67 -36.54 18.69
N GLU A 52 23.29 -37.68 18.42
CA GLU A 52 23.02 -38.92 19.14
C GLU A 52 23.60 -38.88 20.57
N VAL A 53 22.83 -39.41 21.53
CA VAL A 53 23.25 -39.51 22.94
C VAL A 53 24.49 -40.41 23.11
N ALA A 54 24.63 -41.44 22.28
CA ALA A 54 25.78 -42.35 22.28
C ALA A 54 27.10 -41.70 21.85
N LEU A 55 27.06 -40.54 21.18
CA LEU A 55 28.24 -39.73 20.83
C LEU A 55 28.49 -38.62 21.87
N ASP A 56 28.24 -38.93 23.15
CA ASP A 56 28.32 -37.97 24.27
C ASP A 56 27.44 -36.72 24.08
N GLY A 57 26.31 -36.86 23.36
CA GLY A 57 25.42 -35.74 23.03
C GLY A 57 24.91 -34.97 24.26
N LEU A 58 24.74 -35.62 25.42
CA LEU A 58 24.37 -34.96 26.68
C LEU A 58 25.49 -34.05 27.21
N SER A 59 26.74 -34.47 27.08
CA SER A 59 27.91 -33.68 27.50
C SER A 59 28.16 -32.52 26.54
N LEU A 60 28.00 -32.75 25.23
CA LEU A 60 28.02 -31.70 24.22
C LEU A 60 26.94 -30.65 24.48
N CYS A 61 25.71 -31.09 24.76
CA CYS A 61 24.59 -30.19 25.03
C CYS A 61 24.87 -29.28 26.24
N ARG A 62 25.35 -29.86 27.35
CA ARG A 62 25.75 -29.09 28.54
C ARG A 62 26.87 -28.09 28.23
N SER A 63 27.87 -28.51 27.46
CA SER A 63 28.99 -27.65 27.06
C SER A 63 28.51 -26.45 26.22
N LEU A 64 27.70 -26.69 25.18
CA LEU A 64 27.18 -25.62 24.30
C LEU A 64 26.30 -24.62 25.06
N ARG A 65 25.51 -25.10 26.03
CA ARG A 65 24.70 -24.22 26.89
C ARG A 65 25.53 -23.44 27.90
N SER A 66 26.57 -24.04 28.47
CA SER A 66 27.50 -23.33 29.37
C SER A 66 28.25 -22.20 28.67
N GLN A 67 28.49 -22.33 27.36
CA GLN A 67 29.10 -21.32 26.50
C GLN A 67 28.07 -20.29 25.98
N GLN A 68 26.85 -20.29 26.53
CA GLN A 68 25.74 -19.40 26.16
C GLN A 68 25.39 -19.41 24.66
N GLN A 69 25.60 -20.53 23.96
CA GLN A 69 25.27 -20.55 22.54
C GLN A 69 23.76 -20.72 22.30
N GLU A 70 23.21 -19.79 21.54
CA GLU A 70 21.80 -19.76 21.14
C GLU A 70 21.52 -20.56 19.85
N LEU A 71 22.11 -21.75 19.67
CA LEU A 71 21.75 -22.70 18.60
C LEU A 71 20.73 -23.74 19.07
N ALA A 72 19.85 -24.21 18.19
CA ALA A 72 18.85 -25.21 18.58
C ALA A 72 19.54 -26.57 18.76
N ILE A 73 19.16 -27.38 19.74
CA ILE A 73 19.77 -28.68 20.02
C ILE A 73 18.68 -29.74 20.12
N LEU A 74 18.73 -30.72 19.22
CA LEU A 74 17.87 -31.90 19.23
C LEU A 74 18.71 -33.15 19.53
N LEU A 75 18.37 -33.86 20.61
CA LEU A 75 19.04 -35.12 20.94
C LEU A 75 18.29 -36.33 20.39
N MET A 76 19.04 -37.36 19.97
CA MET A 76 18.49 -38.63 19.48
C MET A 76 18.99 -39.80 20.32
N GLY A 77 18.15 -40.78 20.63
CA GLY A 77 18.58 -41.96 21.38
C GLY A 77 17.63 -43.16 21.23
N ALA A 78 18.07 -44.35 21.65
CA ALA A 78 17.23 -45.55 21.58
C ALA A 78 16.20 -45.64 22.72
N ASP A 79 16.46 -44.99 23.86
CA ASP A 79 15.61 -45.04 25.05
C ASP A 79 14.33 -44.20 24.84
N LYS A 80 13.16 -44.86 24.92
CA LYS A 80 11.84 -44.23 24.74
C LYS A 80 11.21 -43.75 26.04
N SER A 81 11.89 -43.93 27.18
CA SER A 81 11.35 -43.56 28.49
C SER A 81 11.19 -42.05 28.64
N ALA A 82 10.19 -41.65 29.43
CA ALA A 82 10.05 -40.25 29.83
C ALA A 82 11.29 -39.74 30.60
N VAL A 83 12.00 -40.64 31.28
CA VAL A 83 13.24 -40.34 32.03
C VAL A 83 14.39 -39.96 31.09
N ALA A 84 14.56 -40.64 29.96
CA ALA A 84 15.55 -40.24 28.95
C ALA A 84 15.26 -38.86 28.37
N LYS A 85 13.98 -38.59 28.06
CA LYS A 85 13.55 -37.28 27.59
C LYS A 85 13.80 -36.19 28.64
N ALA A 86 13.45 -36.43 29.91
CA ALA A 86 13.70 -35.49 31.00
C ALA A 86 15.20 -35.16 31.14
N ARG A 87 16.06 -36.18 31.15
CA ARG A 87 17.53 -36.01 31.20
C ARG A 87 18.08 -35.19 30.03
N ALA A 88 17.53 -35.36 28.83
CA ALA A 88 17.92 -34.58 27.66
C ALA A 88 17.56 -33.09 27.82
N ILE A 89 16.34 -32.79 28.30
CA ILE A 89 15.90 -31.42 28.55
C ILE A 89 16.69 -30.77 29.69
N GLU A 90 16.96 -31.50 30.78
CA GLU A 90 17.80 -31.03 31.90
C GLU A 90 19.24 -30.72 31.46
N ALA A 91 19.78 -31.47 30.50
CA ALA A 91 21.07 -31.17 29.87
C ALA A 91 21.03 -29.93 28.96
N GLY A 92 19.86 -29.36 28.71
CA GLY A 92 19.62 -28.14 27.94
C GLY A 92 19.24 -28.36 26.47
N ALA A 93 18.84 -29.58 26.09
CA ALA A 93 18.33 -29.85 24.75
C ALA A 93 16.95 -29.21 24.57
N ASP A 94 16.64 -28.75 23.37
CA ASP A 94 15.34 -28.17 23.06
C ASP A 94 14.25 -29.23 22.86
N ASP A 95 14.63 -30.42 22.38
CA ASP A 95 13.75 -31.59 22.27
C ASP A 95 14.55 -32.90 22.13
N TYR A 96 13.87 -34.04 22.25
CA TYR A 96 14.45 -35.39 22.21
C TYR A 96 13.63 -36.31 21.29
N LEU A 97 14.32 -37.05 20.42
CA LEU A 97 13.75 -38.03 19.49
C LEU A 97 14.23 -39.45 19.81
N ALA A 98 13.30 -40.36 20.03
CA ALA A 98 13.62 -41.76 20.20
C ALA A 98 13.72 -42.48 18.84
N LYS A 99 14.74 -43.33 18.67
CA LYS A 99 14.90 -44.22 17.51
C LYS A 99 13.90 -45.39 17.60
N PRO A 100 13.29 -45.85 16.49
CA PRO A 100 13.50 -45.41 15.10
C PRO A 100 12.83 -44.06 14.79
N ILE A 101 13.51 -43.21 14.03
CA ILE A 101 13.07 -41.85 13.73
C ILE A 101 12.24 -41.83 12.45
N LEU A 102 11.02 -41.30 12.53
CA LEU A 102 10.23 -40.94 11.35
C LEU A 102 10.79 -39.65 10.75
N LEU A 103 11.23 -39.70 9.48
CA LEU A 103 11.88 -38.56 8.83
C LEU A 103 10.99 -37.31 8.74
N GLN A 104 9.67 -37.51 8.60
CA GLN A 104 8.72 -36.39 8.61
C GLN A 104 8.66 -35.69 9.96
N ASP A 105 8.61 -36.46 11.06
CA ASP A 105 8.61 -35.92 12.42
C ASP A 105 9.89 -35.16 12.71
N LEU A 106 11.04 -35.69 12.29
CA LEU A 106 12.33 -35.02 12.43
C LEU A 106 12.33 -33.66 11.71
N VAL A 107 11.92 -33.63 10.45
CA VAL A 107 11.89 -32.40 9.65
C VAL A 107 10.93 -31.38 10.26
N GLN A 108 9.76 -31.82 10.74
CA GLN A 108 8.80 -30.94 11.39
C GLN A 108 9.33 -30.38 12.70
N ARG A 109 9.95 -31.20 13.56
CA ARG A 109 10.57 -30.73 14.82
C ARG A 109 11.72 -29.77 14.55
N ALA A 110 12.59 -30.08 13.59
CA ALA A 110 13.68 -29.19 13.18
C ALA A 110 13.15 -27.82 12.72
N ARG A 111 12.12 -27.79 11.86
CA ARG A 111 11.48 -26.53 11.44
C ARG A 111 10.86 -25.78 12.62
N HIS A 112 10.11 -26.47 13.47
CA HIS A 112 9.45 -25.86 14.62
C HIS A 112 10.45 -25.23 15.59
N LEU A 113 11.57 -25.92 15.88
CA LEU A 113 12.63 -25.39 16.73
C LEU A 113 13.29 -24.16 16.12
N LEU A 114 13.61 -24.20 14.82
CA LEU A 114 14.20 -23.07 14.10
C LEU A 114 13.24 -21.87 14.02
N GLU A 115 11.97 -22.09 13.75
CA GLU A 115 10.93 -21.05 13.72
C GLU A 115 10.74 -20.43 15.11
N ARG A 116 10.68 -21.24 16.16
CA ARG A 116 10.58 -20.77 17.55
C ARG A 116 11.80 -19.93 17.92
N ARG A 117 13.01 -20.35 17.53
CA ARG A 117 14.24 -19.59 17.73
C ARG A 117 14.31 -18.33 16.88
N GLN A 118 13.83 -18.34 15.65
CA GLN A 118 13.71 -17.13 14.83
C GLN A 118 12.71 -16.16 15.43
N ARG A 119 11.59 -16.63 15.98
CA ARG A 119 10.63 -15.78 16.71
C ARG A 119 11.20 -15.27 18.03
N GLN A 120 11.96 -16.09 18.75
CA GLN A 120 12.63 -15.67 19.98
C GLN A 120 13.78 -14.71 19.70
N ARG A 121 14.57 -14.91 18.63
CA ARG A 121 15.54 -13.93 18.13
C ARG A 121 14.86 -12.68 17.61
N ALA A 122 13.70 -12.78 16.98
CA ALA A 122 12.92 -11.61 16.57
C ALA A 122 12.34 -10.87 17.79
N ALA A 123 11.97 -11.58 18.86
CA ALA A 123 11.47 -11.02 20.11
C ALA A 123 12.59 -10.52 21.05
N SER A 124 13.83 -11.05 20.95
CA SER A 124 15.01 -10.58 21.69
C SER A 124 15.86 -9.58 20.90
N ALA A 125 15.69 -9.51 19.58
CA ALA A 125 16.31 -8.55 18.67
C ALA A 125 15.27 -7.59 18.05
N ASP A 126 14.29 -7.17 18.85
CA ASP A 126 13.12 -6.40 18.42
C ASP A 126 13.48 -5.16 17.59
N ALA A 127 13.33 -5.30 16.27
CA ALA A 127 12.96 -4.27 15.30
C ALA A 127 12.64 -4.95 13.94
N PRO A 128 11.52 -4.62 13.27
CA PRO A 128 11.30 -4.99 11.88
C PRO A 128 12.39 -4.34 10.98
N PRO A 129 12.73 -4.94 9.81
CA PRO A 129 13.78 -4.42 8.93
C PRO A 129 13.51 -3.01 8.40
N ALA A 130 12.28 -2.50 8.55
CA ALA A 130 11.95 -1.10 8.58
C ALA A 130 10.61 -0.94 9.32
N LEU A 131 10.47 0.04 10.22
CA LEU A 131 9.15 0.43 10.72
C LEU A 131 8.54 1.36 9.66
N THR A 132 7.58 0.87 8.87
CA THR A 132 6.92 1.65 7.81
C THR A 132 5.42 1.71 8.05
N GLY A 133 4.80 2.86 7.81
CA GLY A 133 3.37 3.02 7.99
C GLY A 133 2.85 4.34 7.45
N LEU A 134 1.53 4.55 7.60
CA LEU A 134 0.90 5.84 7.35
C LEU A 134 0.94 6.69 8.63
N VAL A 135 1.16 7.99 8.47
CA VAL A 135 1.10 8.95 9.59
C VAL A 135 -0.28 8.93 10.25
N ALA A 136 -1.34 8.76 9.47
CA ALA A 136 -2.71 8.69 9.97
C ALA A 136 -3.01 7.45 10.85
N ASP A 137 -2.23 6.37 10.73
CA ASP A 137 -2.52 5.11 11.44
C ASP A 137 -1.85 5.05 12.82
N LEU A 138 -0.61 5.55 12.92
CA LEU A 138 0.21 5.46 14.13
C LEU A 138 0.55 6.82 14.73
N GLY A 139 0.49 7.91 13.97
CA GLY A 139 0.99 9.22 14.39
C GLY A 139 2.52 9.24 14.51
N LEU A 140 3.14 10.37 14.15
CA LEU A 140 4.61 10.49 14.24
C LEU A 140 5.11 10.58 15.69
N LEU A 141 4.27 11.09 16.61
CA LEU A 141 4.57 11.13 18.03
C LEU A 141 4.88 9.72 18.59
N ASP A 142 4.01 8.76 18.32
CA ASP A 142 4.17 7.38 18.81
C ASP A 142 5.38 6.68 18.20
N VAL A 143 5.74 7.02 16.95
CA VAL A 143 6.97 6.55 16.30
C VAL A 143 8.19 7.00 17.09
N PHE A 144 8.32 8.29 17.38
CA PHE A 144 9.49 8.82 18.09
C PHE A 144 9.51 8.40 19.58
N GLN A 145 8.35 8.29 20.24
CA GLN A 145 8.26 7.70 21.59
C GLN A 145 8.71 6.24 21.61
N SER A 146 8.36 5.45 20.60
CA SER A 146 8.76 4.06 20.49
C SER A 146 10.28 3.93 20.28
N LEU A 147 10.85 4.77 19.40
CA LEU A 147 12.29 4.80 19.16
C LEU A 147 13.09 5.20 20.41
N GLU A 148 12.58 6.14 21.20
CA GLU A 148 13.17 6.52 22.48
C GLU A 148 13.15 5.37 23.49
N LYS A 149 12.01 4.68 23.63
CA LYS A 149 11.85 3.53 24.53
C LYS A 149 12.75 2.36 24.13
N TRP A 150 12.89 2.10 22.83
CA TRP A 150 13.74 1.03 22.32
C TRP A 150 15.23 1.35 22.33
N LYS A 151 15.61 2.63 22.57
CA LYS A 151 17.00 3.12 22.53
C LYS A 151 17.73 2.73 21.24
N LYS A 152 17.03 2.74 20.10
CA LYS A 152 17.59 2.36 18.79
C LYS A 152 18.09 3.59 18.03
N SER A 153 19.15 3.37 17.25
CA SER A 153 19.64 4.35 16.28
C SER A 153 19.07 4.08 14.89
N GLY A 154 18.75 5.13 14.15
CA GLY A 154 18.21 5.03 12.81
C GLY A 154 17.83 6.37 12.21
N THR A 155 17.42 6.34 10.94
CA THR A 155 16.91 7.51 10.22
C THR A 155 15.44 7.29 9.92
N VAL A 156 14.60 8.25 10.29
CA VAL A 156 13.18 8.29 9.97
C VAL A 156 12.99 9.15 8.73
N PHE A 157 12.34 8.62 7.72
CA PHE A 157 11.97 9.30 6.49
C PHE A 157 10.47 9.50 6.48
N CYS A 158 10.00 10.72 6.25
CA CYS A 158 8.59 11.04 6.12
C CYS A 158 8.31 11.71 4.77
N GLN A 159 7.18 11.41 4.14
CA GLN A 159 6.78 12.00 2.87
C GLN A 159 5.27 12.28 2.82
N ASP A 160 4.89 13.48 2.42
CA ASP A 160 3.49 13.87 2.20
C ASP A 160 3.39 14.93 1.09
N GLY A 161 2.49 14.73 0.12
CA GLY A 161 2.14 15.74 -0.90
C GLY A 161 3.28 16.34 -1.75
N GLY A 162 4.51 15.79 -1.70
CA GLY A 162 5.70 16.36 -2.36
C GLY A 162 6.75 16.90 -1.37
N ASN A 163 6.38 17.11 -0.12
CA ASN A 163 7.27 17.41 0.98
C ASN A 163 7.97 16.14 1.47
N SER A 164 9.24 16.25 1.83
CA SER A 164 10.01 15.14 2.41
C SER A 164 10.77 15.62 3.63
N ALA A 165 10.67 14.87 4.72
CA ALA A 165 11.42 15.13 5.93
C ALA A 165 12.32 13.95 6.29
N ARG A 166 13.42 14.25 6.97
CA ARG A 166 14.36 13.26 7.49
C ARG A 166 14.73 13.59 8.91
N VAL A 167 14.65 12.62 9.80
CA VAL A 167 15.00 12.76 11.22
C VAL A 167 16.01 11.72 11.59
N TRP A 168 17.09 12.14 12.23
CA TRP A 168 18.16 11.26 12.69
C TRP A 168 17.99 10.98 14.18
N VAL A 169 18.04 9.70 14.53
CA VAL A 169 17.90 9.23 15.91
C VAL A 169 19.13 8.41 16.28
N ARG A 170 19.76 8.73 17.40
CA ARG A 170 20.90 7.99 17.96
C ARG A 170 20.56 7.54 19.37
N GLU A 171 20.58 6.23 19.60
CA GLU A 171 20.26 5.63 20.92
C GLU A 171 18.90 6.10 21.47
N GLY A 172 17.90 6.24 20.59
CA GLY A 172 16.57 6.75 20.91
C GLY A 172 16.49 8.27 21.09
N GLN A 173 17.59 9.00 20.94
CA GLN A 173 17.63 10.46 21.00
C GLN A 173 17.56 11.08 19.61
N VAL A 174 16.60 11.98 19.37
CA VAL A 174 16.54 12.76 18.13
C VAL A 174 17.72 13.74 18.13
N VAL A 175 18.66 13.56 17.19
CA VAL A 175 19.88 14.37 17.11
C VAL A 175 19.74 15.52 16.11
N ASP A 176 18.92 15.34 15.09
CA ASP A 176 18.73 16.32 14.02
C ASP A 176 17.46 16.01 13.20
N ALA A 177 16.91 17.03 12.55
CA ALA A 177 15.81 16.91 11.60
C ALA A 177 16.03 17.86 10.41
N GLU A 178 15.54 17.47 9.25
CA GLU A 178 15.53 18.27 8.02
C GLU A 178 14.17 18.18 7.35
N LEU A 179 13.61 19.34 7.01
CA LEU A 179 12.38 19.50 6.24
C LEU A 179 12.55 20.84 5.52
N GLU A 180 13.00 20.82 4.26
CA GLU A 180 13.41 22.04 3.56
C GLU A 180 12.28 23.10 3.56
N PRO A 181 12.58 24.37 3.89
CA PRO A 181 13.91 24.96 4.10
C PRO A 181 14.46 24.85 5.55
N LEU A 182 13.74 24.21 6.47
CA LEU A 182 14.08 24.12 7.89
C LEU A 182 15.06 22.97 8.20
N GLY A 183 15.84 23.16 9.28
CA GLY A 183 16.65 22.12 9.90
C GLY A 183 16.64 22.24 11.43
N GLY A 184 17.04 21.18 12.14
CA GLY A 184 17.02 21.11 13.60
C GLY A 184 15.61 21.06 14.19
N GLU A 185 15.41 21.65 15.36
CA GLU A 185 14.13 21.62 16.08
C GLU A 185 12.95 22.20 15.27
N PRO A 186 13.09 23.35 14.55
CA PRO A 186 12.00 23.88 13.72
C PRO A 186 11.47 22.87 12.69
N ALA A 187 12.36 22.13 12.04
CA ALA A 187 11.99 21.09 11.09
C ALA A 187 11.23 19.94 11.76
N PHE A 188 11.68 19.55 12.95
CA PHE A 188 11.02 18.51 13.74
C PHE A 188 9.62 18.95 14.17
N PHE A 189 9.46 20.18 14.67
CA PHE A 189 8.16 20.70 15.09
C PHE A 189 7.16 20.82 13.93
N ARG A 190 7.59 21.32 12.76
CA ARG A 190 6.75 21.36 11.56
C ARG A 190 6.36 19.95 11.11
N LEU A 191 7.26 18.98 11.20
CA LEU A 191 6.95 17.58 10.90
C LEU A 191 5.86 17.02 11.84
N MET A 192 5.82 17.42 13.11
CA MET A 192 4.80 16.95 14.06
C MET A 192 3.38 17.49 13.79
N THR A 193 3.22 18.47 12.88
CA THR A 193 1.90 18.96 12.48
C THR A 193 1.27 18.14 11.35
N TRP A 194 2.01 17.20 10.76
CA TRP A 194 1.49 16.37 9.67
C TRP A 194 0.43 15.39 10.14
N GLU A 195 -0.76 15.48 9.57
CA GLU A 195 -1.88 14.56 9.82
C GLU A 195 -1.92 13.39 8.81
N SER A 196 -1.21 13.54 7.69
CA SER A 196 -1.13 12.57 6.60
C SER A 196 0.31 12.33 6.14
N GLY A 197 0.48 11.33 5.28
CA GLY A 197 1.77 10.96 4.72
C GLY A 197 2.22 9.54 5.07
N GLN A 198 3.39 9.17 4.57
CA GLN A 198 4.03 7.88 4.82
C GLN A 198 5.31 8.11 5.60
N PHE A 199 5.62 7.19 6.51
CA PHE A 199 6.90 7.17 7.19
C PHE A 199 7.60 5.81 7.05
N ARG A 200 8.93 5.84 7.13
CA ARG A 200 9.81 4.68 7.13
C ARG A 200 10.98 4.92 8.06
N VAL A 201 11.24 3.99 8.96
CA VAL A 201 12.44 3.99 9.81
C VAL A 201 13.45 2.99 9.28
N GLU A 202 14.66 3.46 9.02
CA GLU A 202 15.82 2.64 8.72
C GLU A 202 16.73 2.57 9.94
N PHE A 203 16.81 1.40 10.56
CA PHE A 203 17.71 1.18 11.68
C PHE A 203 19.15 1.05 11.21
N GLY A 204 20.07 1.71 11.91
CA GLY A 204 21.47 1.72 11.53
C GLY A 204 22.31 2.68 12.38
N ALA A 205 23.62 2.66 12.15
CA ALA A 205 24.51 3.64 12.76
C ALA A 205 24.21 5.03 12.18
N VAL A 206 24.08 6.02 13.06
CA VAL A 206 23.81 7.41 12.70
C VAL A 206 25.03 8.25 13.03
N ASP A 207 25.74 8.66 11.97
CA ASP A 207 26.88 9.58 12.03
C ASP A 207 26.43 10.96 11.55
N ARG A 208 25.83 11.71 12.47
CA ARG A 208 25.26 13.04 12.26
C ARG A 208 25.59 13.93 13.46
N GLU A 209 25.99 15.17 13.23
CA GLU A 209 26.21 16.12 14.31
C GLU A 209 24.88 16.46 14.99
N ALA A 210 24.88 16.51 16.34
CA ALA A 210 23.67 16.84 17.08
C ALA A 210 23.40 18.35 16.96
N ARG A 211 22.27 18.71 16.38
CA ARG A 211 21.75 20.10 16.35
C ARG A 211 20.60 20.31 17.32
N ILE A 212 20.03 19.21 17.83
CA ILE A 212 18.94 19.20 18.79
C ILE A 212 19.52 18.75 20.13
N GLU A 213 19.46 19.63 21.12
CA GLU A 213 20.04 19.44 22.45
C GLU A 213 18.92 19.58 23.48
N GLY A 214 18.62 18.52 24.25
CA GLY A 214 17.51 18.53 25.20
C GLY A 214 16.79 17.19 25.38
N GLY A 215 17.10 16.24 24.49
CA GLY A 215 16.56 14.88 24.52
C GLY A 215 15.17 14.75 23.93
N THR A 216 14.83 13.54 23.45
CA THR A 216 13.59 13.29 22.69
C THR A 216 12.34 13.61 23.51
N GLU A 217 12.29 13.21 24.79
CA GLU A 217 11.11 13.45 25.64
C GLU A 217 10.74 14.94 25.75
N ALA A 218 11.71 15.82 26.02
CA ALA A 218 11.48 17.27 26.10
C ALA A 218 11.06 17.84 24.74
N LEU A 219 11.69 17.38 23.66
CA LEU A 219 11.36 17.78 22.30
C LEU A 219 9.92 17.41 21.92
N LEU A 220 9.45 16.23 22.32
CA LEU A 220 8.08 15.77 22.07
C LEU A 220 7.06 16.57 22.88
N LEU A 221 7.34 16.86 24.15
CA LEU A 221 6.47 17.70 24.98
C LEU A 221 6.33 19.12 24.40
N GLU A 222 7.45 19.71 23.96
CA GLU A 222 7.43 21.01 23.31
C GLU A 222 6.66 20.95 21.99
N ALA A 223 6.84 19.90 21.17
CA ALA A 223 6.08 19.72 19.94
C ALA A 223 4.56 19.67 20.20
N MET A 224 4.11 18.93 21.21
CA MET A 224 2.69 18.87 21.59
C MET A 224 2.17 20.25 22.01
N ARG A 225 2.91 20.98 22.86
CA ARG A 225 2.56 22.35 23.27
C ARG A 225 2.39 23.26 22.05
N ARG A 226 3.28 23.16 21.06
CA ARG A 226 3.23 23.96 19.84
C ARG A 226 2.03 23.61 18.96
N VAL A 227 1.73 22.32 18.78
CA VAL A 227 0.53 21.86 18.04
C VAL A 227 -0.74 22.41 18.68
N ASP A 228 -0.84 22.39 20.01
CA ASP A 228 -1.98 22.97 20.74
C ASP A 228 -2.09 24.50 20.56
N GLU A 229 -0.97 25.20 20.48
CA GLU A 229 -0.95 26.65 20.21
C GLU A 229 -1.35 26.98 18.77
N LEU A 230 -0.86 26.21 17.80
CA LEU A 230 -1.26 26.32 16.40
C LEU A 230 -2.75 26.04 16.21
N THR A 231 -3.28 25.02 16.89
CA THR A 231 -4.72 24.68 16.86
C THR A 231 -5.56 25.85 17.38
N ARG A 232 -5.15 26.48 18.50
CA ARG A 232 -5.82 27.68 19.05
C ARG A 232 -5.69 28.90 18.15
N ALA A 233 -4.56 29.06 17.47
CA ALA A 233 -4.39 30.13 16.49
C ALA A 233 -5.29 29.94 15.26
N ALA A 234 -5.45 28.70 14.79
CA ALA A 234 -6.28 28.34 13.65
C ALA A 234 -7.76 28.71 13.85
N GLU A 235 -8.27 28.70 15.10
CA GLU A 235 -9.63 29.14 15.42
C GLU A 235 -9.87 30.61 15.04
N LYS A 236 -8.86 31.47 15.25
CA LYS A 236 -8.95 32.90 14.93
C LYS A 236 -8.60 33.16 13.48
N LEU A 237 -7.63 32.43 12.95
CA LEU A 237 -7.09 32.61 11.60
C LEU A 237 -6.96 31.22 10.94
N PRO A 238 -8.01 30.74 10.27
CA PRO A 238 -8.02 29.41 9.65
C PRO A 238 -6.88 29.21 8.65
N PRO A 239 -6.30 28.00 8.54
CA PRO A 239 -5.17 27.71 7.64
C PRO A 239 -5.50 27.94 6.15
N GLU A 240 -6.77 27.88 5.76
CA GLU A 240 -7.25 28.13 4.40
C GLU A 240 -7.39 29.63 4.09
N SER A 241 -7.17 30.51 5.09
CA SER A 241 -7.30 31.96 4.91
C SER A 241 -6.31 32.46 3.88
N ILE A 242 -6.80 33.21 2.90
CA ILE A 242 -5.95 33.91 1.93
C ILE A 242 -5.73 35.34 2.44
N LEU A 243 -4.46 35.71 2.54
CA LEU A 243 -4.03 37.04 2.98
C LEU A 243 -3.31 37.76 1.84
N ALA A 244 -3.61 39.05 1.69
CA ALA A 244 -2.92 39.94 0.77
C ALA A 244 -2.17 41.04 1.52
N VAL A 245 -1.05 41.46 0.93
CA VAL A 245 -0.26 42.59 1.42
C VAL A 245 -0.90 43.90 0.96
N ASP A 246 -1.17 44.80 1.89
CA ASP A 246 -1.46 46.20 1.60
C ASP A 246 -0.14 46.95 1.40
N PHE A 247 0.23 47.18 0.14
CA PHE A 247 1.47 47.86 -0.21
C PHE A 247 1.54 49.32 0.29
N ALA A 248 0.41 50.00 0.47
CA ALA A 248 0.40 51.36 0.99
C ALA A 248 0.70 51.36 2.50
N ALA A 249 0.07 50.45 3.25
CA ALA A 249 0.36 50.27 4.68
C ALA A 249 1.79 49.77 4.92
N LEU A 250 2.28 48.86 4.07
CA LEU A 250 3.66 48.37 4.11
C LEU A 250 4.67 49.49 3.87
N ALA A 251 4.47 50.31 2.82
CA ALA A 251 5.38 51.40 2.48
C ALA A 251 5.51 52.44 3.61
N ALA A 252 4.42 52.71 4.33
CA ALA A 252 4.42 53.65 5.45
C ALA A 252 5.26 53.20 6.64
N ARG A 253 5.47 51.89 6.81
CA ARG A 253 6.13 51.30 8.00
C ARG A 253 7.35 50.44 7.66
N LEU A 254 7.80 50.48 6.40
CA LEU A 254 8.88 49.64 5.90
C LEU A 254 10.18 49.79 6.70
N ALA A 255 10.48 51.00 7.18
CA ALA A 255 11.68 51.29 7.98
C ALA A 255 11.63 50.72 9.41
N GLU A 256 10.45 50.32 9.89
CA GLU A 256 10.24 49.80 11.25
C GLU A 256 10.21 48.26 11.29
N LEU A 257 10.23 47.60 10.13
CA LEU A 257 10.09 46.15 10.03
C LEU A 257 11.45 45.45 10.08
N PRO A 258 11.64 44.47 10.97
CA PRO A 258 12.82 43.61 10.98
C PRO A 258 12.98 42.84 9.67
N ASP A 259 14.22 42.53 9.28
CA ASP A 259 14.52 41.80 8.04
C ASP A 259 13.84 40.42 7.96
N GLU A 260 13.64 39.77 9.10
CA GLU A 260 12.94 38.48 9.23
C GLU A 260 11.50 38.55 8.70
N VAL A 261 10.83 39.70 8.85
CA VAL A 261 9.46 39.93 8.38
C VAL A 261 9.39 39.94 6.85
N ASN A 262 10.46 40.38 6.18
CA ASN A 262 10.51 40.42 4.72
C ASN A 262 10.46 39.01 4.10
N GLY A 263 11.03 38.01 4.79
CA GLY A 263 10.95 36.61 4.37
C GLY A 263 9.51 36.09 4.39
N VAL A 264 8.77 36.40 5.46
CA VAL A 264 7.38 36.01 5.65
C VAL A 264 6.44 36.73 4.68
N LEU A 265 6.63 38.03 4.47
CA LEU A 265 5.81 38.83 3.54
C LEU A 265 5.83 38.31 2.11
N ARG A 266 6.96 37.75 1.65
CA ARG A 266 7.08 37.18 0.29
C ARG A 266 6.18 35.97 0.04
N ALA A 267 5.75 35.29 1.09
CA ALA A 267 4.86 34.13 0.97
C ALA A 267 3.41 34.55 0.64
N PHE A 268 3.03 35.80 0.94
CA PHE A 268 1.67 36.31 0.78
C PHE A 268 1.51 37.13 -0.50
N ASP A 269 0.88 36.54 -1.52
CA ASP A 269 0.60 37.15 -2.82
C ASP A 269 -0.90 37.36 -3.08
N GLY A 270 -1.73 37.16 -2.06
CA GLY A 270 -3.19 37.20 -2.17
C GLY A 270 -3.79 35.99 -2.90
N LYS A 271 -3.02 34.92 -3.13
CA LYS A 271 -3.50 33.67 -3.74
C LYS A 271 -3.24 32.46 -2.88
N ARG A 272 -2.06 32.39 -2.24
CA ARG A 272 -1.71 31.27 -1.34
C ARG A 272 -2.56 31.29 -0.08
N SER A 273 -2.84 30.09 0.43
CA SER A 273 -3.42 29.93 1.76
C SER A 273 -2.38 30.26 2.84
N LEU A 274 -2.85 30.53 4.06
CA LEU A 274 -1.98 30.70 5.21
C LEU A 274 -1.13 29.45 5.44
N GLN A 275 -1.68 28.25 5.25
CA GLN A 275 -0.95 27.00 5.36
C GLN A 275 0.21 26.92 4.35
N GLU A 276 -0.05 27.20 3.08
CA GLU A 276 1.00 27.21 2.03
C GLU A 276 2.07 28.26 2.34
N ALA A 277 1.67 29.41 2.91
CA ALA A 277 2.61 30.45 3.32
C ALA A 277 3.47 30.03 4.52
N LEU A 278 2.90 29.31 5.50
CA LEU A 278 3.64 28.73 6.62
C LEU A 278 4.65 27.67 6.13
N GLU A 279 4.25 26.78 5.22
CA GLU A 279 5.12 25.75 4.66
C GLU A 279 6.34 26.33 3.94
N LEU A 280 6.16 27.43 3.22
CA LEU A 280 7.24 28.15 2.52
C LEU A 280 8.10 29.03 3.44
N SER A 281 7.67 29.25 4.70
CA SER A 281 8.37 30.13 5.62
C SER A 281 9.72 29.53 6.05
N PRO A 282 10.81 30.33 6.02
CA PRO A 282 12.11 29.92 6.55
C PRO A 282 12.17 29.96 8.09
N LEU A 283 11.14 30.50 8.74
CA LEU A 283 11.01 30.53 10.20
C LEU A 283 10.10 29.38 10.66
N ASP A 284 10.15 29.07 11.96
CA ASP A 284 9.22 28.12 12.55
C ASP A 284 7.77 28.64 12.50
N ASP A 285 6.80 27.72 12.54
CA ASP A 285 5.39 28.03 12.28
C ASP A 285 4.80 29.02 13.30
N LEU A 286 5.15 28.90 14.58
CA LEU A 286 4.64 29.79 15.62
C LEU A 286 5.21 31.20 15.49
N SER A 287 6.52 31.33 15.26
CA SER A 287 7.14 32.64 15.01
C SER A 287 6.57 33.28 13.75
N THR A 288 6.40 32.51 12.69
CA THR A 288 5.77 32.97 11.44
C THR A 288 4.35 33.46 11.71
N LEU A 289 3.56 32.70 12.45
CA LEU A 289 2.18 33.04 12.76
C LEU A 289 2.07 34.26 13.69
N ALA A 290 2.99 34.42 14.65
CA ALA A 290 3.08 35.63 15.46
C ALA A 290 3.37 36.89 14.61
N ILE A 291 4.28 36.76 13.63
CA ILE A 291 4.56 37.83 12.65
C ILE A 291 3.29 38.13 11.83
N VAL A 292 2.60 37.11 11.31
CA VAL A 292 1.35 37.27 10.55
C VAL A 292 0.28 37.97 11.37
N GLN A 293 0.09 37.60 12.64
CA GLN A 293 -0.87 38.24 13.54
C GLN A 293 -0.51 39.71 13.81
N ARG A 294 0.77 40.01 14.01
CA ARG A 294 1.25 41.39 14.16
C ARG A 294 0.98 42.20 12.89
N LEU A 295 1.32 41.67 11.72
CA LEU A 295 1.08 42.32 10.43
C LEU A 295 -0.41 42.56 10.14
N LEU A 296 -1.29 41.66 10.57
CA LEU A 296 -2.74 41.85 10.52
C LEU A 296 -3.18 43.00 11.44
N GLY A 297 -2.67 43.05 12.68
CA GLY A 297 -2.95 44.14 13.62
C GLY A 297 -2.43 45.50 13.14
N ASP A 298 -1.29 45.49 12.46
CA ASP A 298 -0.66 46.66 11.83
C ASP A 298 -1.36 47.08 10.52
N GLY A 299 -2.31 46.30 10.02
CA GLY A 299 -3.06 46.55 8.79
C GLY A 299 -2.27 46.32 7.49
N ILE A 300 -1.06 45.77 7.60
CA ILE A 300 -0.14 45.46 6.49
C ILE A 300 -0.58 44.19 5.77
N LEU A 301 -1.05 43.17 6.50
CA LEU A 301 -1.77 42.04 5.92
C LEU A 301 -3.28 42.28 6.07
N ARG A 302 -4.03 41.89 5.05
CA ARG A 302 -5.50 41.92 5.07
C ARG A 302 -6.05 40.60 4.56
N ARG A 303 -7.18 40.18 5.13
CA ARG A 303 -7.96 39.08 4.57
C ARG A 303 -8.54 39.54 3.24
N THR A 304 -8.34 38.75 2.19
CA THR A 304 -9.02 38.99 0.92
C THR A 304 -10.47 38.53 1.05
N GLU A 305 -11.43 39.46 1.11
CA GLU A 305 -12.85 39.13 1.00
C GLU A 305 -13.14 38.66 -0.44
N GLY A 306 -13.24 37.34 -0.65
CA GLY A 306 -13.39 36.82 -2.02
C GLY A 306 -13.40 35.31 -2.21
N MET A 307 -14.01 34.53 -1.32
CA MET A 307 -14.81 33.32 -1.59
C MET A 307 -15.21 32.75 -0.22
N PRO A 308 -16.48 32.34 0.03
CA PRO A 308 -16.71 31.43 1.15
C PRO A 308 -15.79 30.22 0.95
N ALA A 309 -15.19 29.71 2.03
CA ALA A 309 -14.48 28.45 2.02
C ALA A 309 -15.25 27.49 1.12
N ALA A 310 -14.62 27.01 0.04
CA ALA A 310 -15.26 26.04 -0.83
C ALA A 310 -15.67 24.89 0.09
N LYS A 311 -16.97 24.81 0.41
CA LYS A 311 -17.52 23.63 1.07
C LYS A 311 -17.03 22.49 0.21
N LYS A 312 -16.29 21.54 0.81
CA LYS A 312 -16.00 20.26 0.15
C LYS A 312 -17.29 19.85 -0.56
N PRO A 313 -17.27 19.61 -1.88
CA PRO A 313 -18.48 19.40 -2.65
C PRO A 313 -19.33 18.37 -1.91
N SER A 314 -20.62 18.67 -1.72
CA SER A 314 -21.51 17.71 -1.11
C SER A 314 -21.46 16.41 -1.91
N LEU A 315 -21.67 15.28 -1.24
CA LEU A 315 -21.64 13.96 -1.86
C LEU A 315 -22.52 13.89 -3.13
N GLU A 316 -23.57 14.70 -3.20
CA GLU A 316 -24.45 14.84 -4.38
C GLU A 316 -23.75 15.45 -5.61
N GLN A 317 -22.84 16.43 -5.43
CA GLN A 317 -22.01 16.96 -6.52
C GLN A 317 -20.90 15.99 -6.94
N TRP A 318 -20.42 15.16 -6.02
CA TRP A 318 -19.44 14.10 -6.30
C TRP A 318 -20.07 12.88 -7.01
N LEU A 319 -21.34 12.59 -6.74
CA LEU A 319 -22.10 11.48 -7.32
C LEU A 319 -22.76 11.84 -8.67
N GLY A 320 -22.93 13.13 -9.00
CA GLY A 320 -23.48 13.58 -10.28
C GLY A 320 -22.48 13.61 -11.44
N GLY A 321 -21.17 13.65 -11.15
CA GLY A 321 -20.12 13.61 -12.16
C GLY A 321 -19.63 12.17 -12.38
N ALA A 322 -19.68 11.68 -13.63
CA ALA A 322 -19.17 10.36 -13.98
C ALA A 322 -17.74 10.16 -13.43
N PHE A 323 -17.59 9.19 -12.52
CA PHE A 323 -16.33 8.84 -11.88
C PHE A 323 -15.21 8.68 -12.92
N ARG A 324 -14.24 9.60 -12.90
CA ARG A 324 -13.00 9.46 -13.66
C ARG A 324 -11.95 8.95 -12.68
N PRO A 325 -11.47 7.69 -12.82
CA PRO A 325 -10.46 7.17 -11.90
C PRO A 325 -9.20 8.04 -11.98
N PRO A 326 -8.50 8.27 -10.85
CA PRO A 326 -7.22 8.95 -10.86
C PRO A 326 -6.25 8.18 -11.78
N PRO A 327 -5.40 8.88 -12.55
CA PRO A 327 -4.39 8.20 -13.35
C PRO A 327 -3.49 7.37 -12.42
N PRO A 328 -3.08 6.16 -12.83
CA PRO A 328 -2.18 5.34 -12.03
C PRO A 328 -0.87 6.11 -11.76
N PRO A 329 -0.21 5.85 -10.62
CA PRO A 329 1.09 6.46 -10.33
C PRO A 329 2.10 6.10 -11.44
N PRO A 330 3.02 7.01 -11.80
CA PRO A 330 3.98 6.74 -12.85
C PRO A 330 4.92 5.59 -12.46
N ASP A 331 5.13 4.65 -13.38
CA ASP A 331 6.09 3.56 -13.21
C ASP A 331 7.53 4.12 -13.11
N LEU A 332 8.17 3.92 -11.94
CA LEU A 332 9.57 4.23 -11.73
C LEU A 332 10.45 3.18 -12.43
N VAL A 333 11.00 3.54 -13.59
CA VAL A 333 11.98 2.72 -14.32
C VAL A 333 13.35 2.83 -13.65
N HIS A 334 13.82 1.75 -13.03
CA HIS A 334 15.21 1.65 -12.57
C HIS A 334 16.16 1.41 -13.76
N PHE A 335 17.05 2.35 -14.02
CA PHE A 335 18.14 2.17 -14.99
C PHE A 335 19.31 1.41 -14.33
N PRO A 336 19.91 0.42 -15.02
CA PRO A 336 21.12 -0.23 -14.53
C PRO A 336 22.32 0.74 -14.55
N ALA A 337 23.28 0.53 -13.64
CA ALA A 337 24.46 1.37 -13.51
C ALA A 337 25.33 1.36 -14.78
N LEU A 338 25.36 2.47 -15.52
CA LEU A 338 26.18 2.65 -16.72
C LEU A 338 27.66 2.87 -16.32
N ARG A 339 28.57 1.96 -16.73
CA ARG A 339 30.04 2.13 -16.60
C ARG A 339 30.69 2.45 -17.94
N GLY A 340 31.80 3.22 -17.90
CA GLY A 340 32.69 3.48 -19.04
C GLY A 340 32.36 4.71 -19.90
N ALA A 341 33.03 4.84 -21.05
CA ALA A 341 33.08 6.01 -21.94
C ALA A 341 31.71 6.58 -22.37
N ARG A 342 30.64 5.80 -22.23
CA ARG A 342 29.26 6.21 -22.51
C ARG A 342 28.72 7.22 -21.48
N ARG A 343 29.16 7.15 -20.22
CA ARG A 343 28.78 8.10 -19.16
C ARG A 343 29.43 9.47 -19.37
N GLU A 344 30.68 9.49 -19.81
CA GLU A 344 31.44 10.72 -20.06
C GLU A 344 30.90 11.47 -21.28
N ARG A 345 30.51 10.73 -22.33
CA ARG A 345 29.85 11.29 -23.52
C ARG A 345 28.49 11.92 -23.17
N LEU A 346 27.66 11.21 -22.41
CA LEU A 346 26.36 11.73 -21.97
C LEU A 346 26.50 12.96 -21.07
N ARG A 347 27.50 12.96 -20.18
CA ARG A 347 27.76 14.10 -19.30
C ARG A 347 28.16 15.34 -20.10
N ARG A 348 29.04 15.19 -21.10
CA ARG A 348 29.41 16.29 -22.00
C ARG A 348 28.24 16.81 -22.82
N GLU A 349 27.42 15.93 -23.39
CA GLU A 349 26.24 16.35 -24.15
C GLU A 349 25.20 17.07 -23.27
N VAL A 350 25.06 16.67 -22.00
CA VAL A 350 24.17 17.34 -21.02
C VAL A 350 24.74 18.70 -20.57
N GLU A 351 26.05 18.80 -20.34
CA GLU A 351 26.69 20.09 -20.01
C GLU A 351 26.65 21.07 -21.18
N GLU A 352 26.84 20.59 -22.41
CA GLU A 352 26.74 21.39 -23.63
C GLU A 352 25.30 21.84 -23.90
N ALA A 353 24.31 20.95 -23.69
CA ALA A 353 22.90 21.32 -23.74
C ALA A 353 22.54 22.36 -22.67
N ARG A 354 23.03 22.22 -21.43
CA ARG A 354 22.85 23.22 -20.37
C ARG A 354 23.45 24.57 -20.75
N GLY A 355 24.66 24.57 -21.30
CA GLY A 355 25.31 25.80 -21.77
C GLY A 355 24.52 26.50 -22.88
N ARG A 356 23.90 25.74 -23.79
CA ARG A 356 23.04 26.28 -24.85
C ARG A 356 21.71 26.81 -24.33
N ILE A 357 21.12 26.16 -23.33
CA ILE A 357 19.91 26.64 -22.64
C ILE A 357 20.18 27.98 -21.93
N VAL A 358 21.31 28.11 -21.23
CA VAL A 358 21.69 29.38 -20.56
C VAL A 358 21.91 30.51 -21.56
N ARG A 359 22.36 30.20 -22.79
CA ARG A 359 22.52 31.16 -23.88
C ARG A 359 21.25 31.38 -24.73
N GLY A 360 20.14 30.72 -24.41
CA GLY A 360 18.88 30.84 -25.13
C GLY A 360 18.84 30.17 -26.51
N GLU A 361 19.75 29.24 -26.78
CA GLU A 361 19.83 28.51 -28.06
C GLU A 361 18.93 27.25 -28.06
N ALA A 362 18.41 26.89 -29.24
CA ALA A 362 17.55 25.71 -29.41
C ALA A 362 18.32 24.38 -29.23
N VAL A 363 17.74 23.45 -28.47
CA VAL A 363 18.31 22.11 -28.20
C VAL A 363 17.41 21.01 -28.80
N ARG A 364 17.98 20.00 -29.46
CA ARG A 364 17.22 18.85 -30.00
C ARG A 364 16.97 17.79 -28.92
N LEU A 365 15.71 17.51 -28.62
CA LEU A 365 15.21 16.46 -27.73
C LEU A 365 15.31 15.06 -28.35
N SER A 366 16.50 14.59 -28.71
CA SER A 366 16.65 13.23 -29.28
C SER A 366 17.51 12.28 -28.46
N HIS A 367 17.99 12.64 -27.27
CA HIS A 367 18.88 11.77 -26.46
C HIS A 367 18.38 11.52 -25.02
N VAL A 368 17.14 11.88 -24.70
CA VAL A 368 16.51 11.50 -23.42
C VAL A 368 15.23 10.73 -23.74
N VAL A 369 15.26 9.43 -23.46
CA VAL A 369 14.20 8.42 -23.62
C VAL A 369 14.07 7.81 -25.03
N GLU A 370 14.72 6.67 -25.27
CA GLU A 370 14.16 5.65 -26.18
C GLU A 370 13.08 4.87 -25.40
N LEU A 371 11.82 4.95 -25.84
CA LEU A 371 10.74 4.09 -25.36
C LEU A 371 10.65 2.84 -26.27
N PRO A 372 10.45 1.63 -25.72
CA PRO A 372 10.35 0.43 -26.53
C PRO A 372 9.07 0.42 -27.38
N ALA A 373 9.17 -0.08 -28.61
CA ALA A 373 8.05 -0.21 -29.54
C ALA A 373 7.09 -1.34 -29.10
N TRP A 374 5.83 -0.99 -28.81
CA TRP A 374 4.79 -1.99 -28.51
C TRP A 374 4.34 -2.70 -29.80
N HIS A 375 4.45 -4.03 -29.82
CA HIS A 375 3.90 -4.89 -30.87
C HIS A 375 2.62 -5.55 -30.35
N GLY A 376 1.47 -4.94 -30.62
CA GLY A 376 0.17 -5.58 -30.43
C GLY A 376 -0.16 -6.53 -31.58
N ARG A 377 -0.70 -7.72 -31.28
CA ARG A 377 -1.25 -8.64 -32.29
C ARG A 377 -2.48 -8.00 -32.95
N SER A 378 -2.62 -8.24 -34.26
CA SER A 378 -3.61 -7.70 -35.21
C SER A 378 -3.27 -6.30 -35.74
N GLY A 379 -2.84 -6.26 -37.01
CA GLY A 379 -2.44 -5.05 -37.71
C GLY A 379 -3.63 -4.27 -38.26
N ALA A 380 -3.72 -2.99 -37.88
CA ALA A 380 -4.29 -1.89 -38.64
C ALA A 380 -3.75 -0.56 -38.06
N PRO A 381 -3.40 0.45 -38.88
CA PRO A 381 -2.71 1.64 -38.41
C PRO A 381 -3.71 2.66 -37.82
N ALA A 382 -3.74 2.79 -36.51
CA ALA A 382 -4.46 3.87 -35.85
C ALA A 382 -3.62 5.16 -35.90
N ALA A 383 -4.18 6.21 -36.52
CA ALA A 383 -3.65 7.57 -36.46
C ALA A 383 -3.47 8.00 -35.00
N ALA A 384 -2.22 8.22 -34.60
CA ALA A 384 -1.81 8.36 -33.22
C ALA A 384 -2.10 9.77 -32.67
N ALA A 385 -3.24 9.94 -31.99
CA ALA A 385 -3.34 10.94 -30.93
C ALA A 385 -2.54 10.41 -29.72
N ARG A 386 -1.27 10.82 -29.62
CA ARG A 386 -0.43 10.51 -28.46
C ARG A 386 -0.91 11.36 -27.29
N ARG A 387 -1.40 10.72 -26.22
CA ARG A 387 -1.71 11.41 -24.96
C ARG A 387 -0.41 11.91 -24.35
N MET A 388 -0.21 13.22 -24.37
CA MET A 388 0.82 13.91 -23.59
C MET A 388 0.28 14.21 -22.19
N SER A 389 1.11 14.11 -21.17
CA SER A 389 0.74 14.58 -19.84
C SER A 389 0.60 16.11 -19.82
N PRO A 390 -0.25 16.67 -18.95
CA PRO A 390 -0.48 18.12 -18.88
C PRO A 390 0.81 18.93 -18.73
N ALA A 391 1.74 18.46 -17.88
CA ALA A 391 3.03 19.11 -17.66
C ALA A 391 3.92 19.16 -18.91
N VAL A 392 3.86 18.14 -19.78
CA VAL A 392 4.65 18.10 -21.02
C VAL A 392 3.97 18.93 -22.11
N GLY A 393 2.64 19.02 -22.12
CA GLY A 393 1.89 19.93 -22.99
C GLY A 393 2.16 21.41 -22.66
N GLU A 394 2.23 21.72 -21.37
CA GLU A 394 2.48 23.07 -20.88
C GLU A 394 3.92 23.52 -21.17
N ALA A 395 4.90 22.61 -20.99
CA ALA A 395 6.27 22.84 -21.44
C ALA A 395 6.35 23.04 -22.96
N ALA A 396 5.68 22.20 -23.76
CA ALA A 396 5.68 22.30 -25.21
C ALA A 396 5.09 23.62 -25.74
N LEU A 397 3.99 24.10 -25.13
CA LEU A 397 3.38 25.40 -25.45
C LEU A 397 4.29 26.58 -25.10
N LYS A 398 5.12 26.44 -24.05
CA LYS A 398 6.08 27.46 -23.63
C LYS A 398 7.27 27.60 -24.59
N PHE A 399 7.61 26.53 -25.32
CA PHE A 399 8.75 26.50 -26.24
C PHE A 399 8.37 26.56 -27.74
N ALA A 400 7.13 26.25 -28.11
CA ALA A 400 6.61 26.35 -29.48
C ALA A 400 5.10 26.69 -29.47
N PRO A 401 4.73 27.96 -29.30
CA PRO A 401 3.34 28.38 -29.09
C PRO A 401 2.41 28.15 -30.30
N GLU A 402 2.96 27.98 -31.50
CA GLU A 402 2.20 27.78 -32.75
C GLU A 402 1.96 26.30 -33.09
N ALA A 403 2.41 25.36 -32.24
CA ALA A 403 2.17 23.94 -32.48
C ALA A 403 0.69 23.58 -32.23
N PRO A 404 0.00 22.87 -33.14
CA PRO A 404 -1.42 22.58 -32.97
C PRO A 404 -1.64 21.58 -31.81
N VAL A 405 -2.16 22.06 -30.69
CA VAL A 405 -2.60 21.24 -29.54
C VAL A 405 -4.13 21.30 -29.48
N SER A 406 -4.81 20.16 -29.65
CA SER A 406 -6.28 20.12 -29.61
C SER A 406 -6.82 20.34 -28.20
N ARG A 407 -7.59 21.41 -28.02
CA ARG A 407 -8.31 21.85 -26.80
C ARG A 407 -9.40 20.84 -26.39
N ILE A 408 -9.59 20.61 -25.09
CA ILE A 408 -10.75 19.92 -24.50
C ILE A 408 -11.71 21.01 -24.00
N VAL A 409 -12.95 21.02 -24.48
CA VAL A 409 -14.04 21.91 -24.02
C VAL A 409 -15.08 21.04 -23.30
N GLU A 410 -15.55 21.51 -22.14
CA GLU A 410 -16.68 20.97 -21.36
C GLU A 410 -18.02 21.36 -21.99
N GLU A 411 -19.00 20.46 -22.03
CA GLU A 411 -20.43 20.83 -22.08
C GLU A 411 -21.34 19.70 -21.56
N ILE A 412 -22.45 20.09 -20.92
CA ILE A 412 -23.42 19.27 -20.16
C ILE A 412 -24.75 19.15 -20.95
N GLU A 413 -25.45 18.02 -20.73
CA GLU A 413 -26.89 17.70 -20.94
C GLU A 413 -27.39 17.04 -22.26
N PRO A 414 -28.54 16.29 -22.25
CA PRO A 414 -28.62 14.93 -22.81
C PRO A 414 -29.78 14.79 -23.86
N PRO A 415 -30.44 13.63 -24.06
CA PRO A 415 -30.47 12.93 -25.35
C PRO A 415 -31.81 13.03 -26.12
N ILE A 416 -31.81 12.62 -27.40
CA ILE A 416 -32.76 11.71 -28.09
C ILE A 416 -32.90 12.02 -29.60
N ALA A 417 -32.63 10.96 -30.36
CA ALA A 417 -33.19 10.47 -31.63
C ALA A 417 -33.32 11.32 -32.93
N ALA A 418 -32.94 10.59 -33.98
CA ALA A 418 -33.58 10.42 -35.29
C ALA A 418 -33.50 11.59 -36.29
N ALA A 419 -32.88 11.33 -37.44
CA ALA A 419 -33.62 10.89 -38.64
C ALA A 419 -32.76 11.02 -39.93
N VAL A 420 -32.78 9.94 -40.73
CA VAL A 420 -32.89 9.94 -42.20
C VAL A 420 -31.64 10.27 -43.05
N THR A 421 -31.25 9.23 -43.78
CA THR A 421 -30.42 9.09 -45.01
C THR A 421 -30.87 9.97 -46.20
N PRO A 422 -30.29 9.88 -47.42
CA PRO A 422 -28.90 9.80 -47.90
C PRO A 422 -28.62 10.78 -49.10
N LEU A 423 -27.44 10.62 -49.74
CA LEU A 423 -27.18 10.74 -51.21
C LEU A 423 -26.50 12.00 -51.82
N LEU A 424 -25.77 11.69 -52.91
CA LEU A 424 -25.19 12.49 -54.01
C LEU A 424 -23.86 13.24 -53.76
N VAL A 425 -22.70 12.79 -54.28
CA VAL A 425 -22.20 12.61 -55.69
C VAL A 425 -21.82 13.94 -56.39
N LYS A 426 -20.51 14.14 -56.63
CA LYS A 426 -19.83 14.49 -57.91
C LYS A 426 -18.40 14.99 -57.61
N ASN A 427 -17.37 14.23 -58.00
CA ASN A 427 -16.64 14.28 -59.28
C ASN A 427 -15.69 15.47 -59.44
N ALA A 428 -14.39 15.16 -59.52
CA ALA A 428 -13.46 15.80 -60.45
C ALA A 428 -12.28 14.86 -60.75
N LEU A 429 -12.43 14.08 -61.84
CA LEU A 429 -11.32 13.51 -62.62
C LEU A 429 -10.71 14.62 -63.49
N ARG A 430 -9.39 14.57 -63.70
CA ARG A 430 -8.58 15.02 -64.88
C ARG A 430 -7.14 15.19 -64.39
N HIS A 431 -6.05 14.75 -65.03
CA HIS A 431 -5.73 14.23 -66.36
C HIS A 431 -4.46 13.34 -66.17
N ALA A 432 -4.44 12.09 -66.65
CA ALA A 432 -3.92 11.62 -67.94
C ALA A 432 -2.39 11.40 -68.03
N ARG A 433 -2.00 10.10 -68.14
CA ARG A 433 -1.25 9.44 -69.26
C ARG A 433 0.29 9.59 -69.15
N TRP A 434 1.13 8.56 -69.29
CA TRP A 434 1.05 7.35 -70.13
C TRP A 434 1.95 6.20 -69.62
N PRO A 435 1.70 4.95 -70.06
CA PRO A 435 2.41 3.72 -69.65
C PRO A 435 3.46 3.25 -70.69
N TRP A 436 4.44 2.45 -70.26
CA TRP A 436 5.08 1.40 -71.08
C TRP A 436 5.20 0.11 -70.25
N TYR A 437 4.98 -1.02 -70.93
CA TYR A 437 4.97 -2.40 -70.44
C TYR A 437 6.39 -2.97 -70.29
N ALA A 438 6.62 -3.79 -69.25
CA ALA A 438 6.80 -5.26 -69.38
C ALA A 438 7.47 -5.88 -68.13
N GLY A 439 6.85 -6.96 -67.62
CA GLY A 439 7.56 -8.08 -67.00
C GLY A 439 7.66 -8.11 -65.46
N GLY A 440 6.84 -8.93 -64.80
CA GLY A 440 7.05 -9.26 -63.38
C GLY A 440 5.90 -9.94 -62.65
N ALA A 441 5.49 -11.13 -63.11
CA ALA A 441 4.94 -12.26 -62.35
C ALA A 441 3.97 -12.04 -61.15
N LEU A 442 2.71 -12.50 -61.36
CA LEU A 442 1.92 -13.45 -60.56
C LEU A 442 1.72 -13.23 -59.04
N ALA A 443 0.46 -12.94 -58.68
CA ALA A 443 -0.24 -13.68 -57.62
C ALA A 443 -1.74 -13.75 -57.97
N ALA A 444 -2.17 -14.93 -58.41
CA ALA A 444 -3.52 -15.25 -58.83
C ALA A 444 -4.40 -15.64 -57.62
N LEU A 445 -5.59 -15.03 -57.59
CA LEU A 445 -6.81 -15.59 -57.03
C LEU A 445 -7.41 -16.57 -58.05
N GLY A 446 -7.82 -17.76 -57.60
CA GLY A 446 -8.80 -18.65 -58.24
C GLY A 446 -9.43 -19.47 -57.11
N ALA A 447 -10.67 -19.28 -56.69
CA ALA A 447 -11.95 -19.43 -57.40
C ALA A 447 -12.31 -20.90 -57.71
N VAL A 448 -13.55 -21.24 -57.35
CA VAL A 448 -14.42 -22.31 -57.89
C VAL A 448 -14.37 -23.70 -57.24
N THR A 449 -15.28 -23.83 -56.26
CA THR A 449 -16.38 -24.82 -56.11
C THR A 449 -16.49 -26.10 -56.96
N LEU A 450 -17.20 -27.07 -56.34
CA LEU A 450 -17.87 -28.31 -56.83
C LEU A 450 -17.00 -29.57 -56.61
N ILE A 451 -17.44 -30.70 -56.03
CA ILE A 451 -18.64 -31.51 -56.28
C ILE A 451 -18.94 -32.45 -55.07
N ALA A 452 -20.23 -32.61 -54.76
CA ALA A 452 -21.00 -33.73 -54.16
C ALA A 452 -20.62 -34.50 -52.86
N TRP A 453 -21.73 -34.82 -52.15
CA TRP A 453 -22.10 -36.06 -51.44
C TRP A 453 -22.20 -36.07 -49.90
N PRO A 454 -23.11 -36.90 -49.32
CA PRO A 454 -23.84 -36.63 -48.09
C PRO A 454 -23.45 -37.63 -46.97
N ARG A 455 -23.82 -37.25 -45.73
CA ARG A 455 -24.07 -38.06 -44.53
C ARG A 455 -23.23 -39.35 -44.33
N LEU A 456 -22.34 -39.33 -43.34
CA LEU A 456 -22.65 -39.71 -41.94
C LEU A 456 -21.47 -39.38 -41.00
N ALA A 457 -21.83 -38.76 -39.86
CA ALA A 457 -21.25 -38.81 -38.50
C ALA A 457 -19.71 -38.92 -38.34
N THR A 458 -19.02 -38.11 -37.52
CA THR A 458 -19.30 -37.76 -36.12
C THR A 458 -18.60 -36.46 -35.67
N GLU A 459 -19.22 -35.82 -34.66
CA GLU A 459 -18.67 -34.92 -33.62
C GLU A 459 -17.87 -33.65 -33.96
N LYS A 460 -18.46 -32.48 -33.65
CA LYS A 460 -17.95 -31.58 -32.60
C LYS A 460 -18.96 -30.49 -32.20
N LYS A 461 -19.14 -30.33 -30.89
CA LYS A 461 -20.13 -29.50 -30.19
C LYS A 461 -19.88 -27.98 -30.29
N ASP A 462 -20.94 -27.30 -30.66
CA ASP A 462 -21.51 -25.98 -30.32
C ASP A 462 -20.81 -25.09 -29.28
N ALA A 463 -20.67 -23.80 -29.63
CA ALA A 463 -20.80 -22.68 -28.68
C ALA A 463 -21.26 -21.40 -29.44
N PRO A 464 -22.52 -20.95 -29.28
CA PRO A 464 -23.15 -19.90 -30.06
C PRO A 464 -23.31 -18.57 -29.29
N TRP A 465 -22.58 -17.52 -29.69
CA TRP A 465 -22.93 -16.13 -29.35
C TRP A 465 -22.29 -15.15 -30.34
N LEU A 466 -22.94 -14.96 -31.48
CA LEU A 466 -22.80 -13.84 -32.44
C LEU A 466 -23.89 -14.11 -33.51
N GLN A 467 -25.10 -13.57 -33.40
CA GLN A 467 -25.50 -12.31 -34.05
C GLN A 467 -26.99 -11.97 -33.74
N PRO A 468 -27.45 -10.75 -34.04
CA PRO A 468 -28.51 -10.05 -33.30
C PRO A 468 -29.85 -9.83 -34.05
N ARG A 469 -30.82 -9.34 -33.27
CA ARG A 469 -32.13 -8.70 -33.58
C ARG A 469 -33.28 -9.61 -34.03
N THR A 470 -34.35 -9.64 -33.21
CA THR A 470 -35.70 -9.10 -33.54
C THR A 470 -36.65 -9.21 -32.35
N ALA A 471 -37.62 -8.31 -32.29
CA ALA A 471 -38.61 -8.14 -31.24
C ALA A 471 -39.73 -9.20 -31.23
N MET A 472 -40.49 -9.21 -30.12
CA MET A 472 -41.71 -10.00 -29.78
C MET A 472 -41.43 -11.47 -29.40
N LYS A 473 -41.95 -12.04 -28.30
CA LYS A 473 -43.16 -11.77 -27.50
C LYS A 473 -42.90 -12.08 -26.03
N ALA A 474 -43.58 -11.35 -25.14
CA ALA A 474 -43.67 -11.64 -23.72
C ALA A 474 -44.28 -13.04 -23.49
N THR A 475 -43.59 -13.85 -22.70
CA THR A 475 -44.21 -14.91 -21.89
C THR A 475 -43.56 -14.85 -20.51
N GLU A 476 -44.38 -14.42 -19.55
CA GLU A 476 -44.12 -14.42 -18.12
C GLU A 476 -43.71 -15.81 -17.64
N VAL A 477 -42.66 -15.91 -16.81
CA VAL A 477 -42.66 -16.69 -15.57
C VAL A 477 -41.55 -16.14 -14.64
N GLY A 478 -41.93 -15.63 -13.48
CA GLY A 478 -41.09 -15.67 -12.27
C GLY A 478 -40.37 -14.39 -11.84
N ALA A 479 -41.12 -13.35 -11.47
CA ALA A 479 -40.59 -12.28 -10.60
C ALA A 479 -40.59 -12.73 -9.13
N THR A 480 -39.43 -12.76 -8.46
CA THR A 480 -39.13 -12.51 -7.02
C THR A 480 -37.67 -12.91 -6.78
N SER A 481 -36.75 -12.17 -6.15
CA SER A 481 -36.82 -11.23 -5.04
C SER A 481 -35.77 -10.13 -5.26
N ALA A 482 -36.20 -8.89 -5.43
CA ALA A 482 -35.36 -7.72 -5.19
C ALA A 482 -35.42 -7.44 -3.69
N ALA A 483 -34.25 -7.26 -3.06
CA ALA A 483 -34.19 -6.85 -1.66
C ALA A 483 -35.09 -5.61 -1.45
N PRO A 484 -35.92 -5.58 -0.40
CA PRO A 484 -36.82 -4.46 -0.15
C PRO A 484 -36.02 -3.16 -0.03
N ALA A 485 -36.41 -2.15 -0.79
CA ALA A 485 -35.83 -0.81 -0.70
C ALA A 485 -35.87 -0.35 0.76
N PRO A 486 -34.79 0.29 1.28
CA PRO A 486 -34.77 0.77 2.65
C PRO A 486 -35.97 1.70 2.89
N PRO A 487 -36.66 1.61 4.04
CA PRO A 487 -37.83 2.42 4.29
C PRO A 487 -37.46 3.91 4.23
N PRO A 488 -38.36 4.79 3.73
CA PRO A 488 -38.14 6.24 3.68
C PRO A 488 -38.26 6.89 5.08
N ASN A 489 -37.77 6.20 6.11
CA ASN A 489 -37.80 6.68 7.49
C ASN A 489 -36.52 7.49 7.75
N ALA A 490 -36.68 8.81 7.88
CA ALA A 490 -35.58 9.72 8.16
C ALA A 490 -34.82 9.36 9.45
N GLU A 491 -35.50 8.79 10.46
CA GLU A 491 -34.85 8.32 11.69
C GLU A 491 -33.96 7.10 11.47
N TYR A 492 -34.35 6.20 10.56
CA TYR A 492 -33.54 5.04 10.19
C TYR A 492 -32.25 5.48 9.48
N ALA A 493 -32.38 6.38 8.50
CA ALA A 493 -31.24 6.90 7.76
C ALA A 493 -30.27 7.66 8.69
N LYS A 494 -30.83 8.44 9.63
CA LYS A 494 -30.06 9.14 10.66
C LYS A 494 -29.31 8.16 11.57
N ALA A 495 -29.99 7.15 12.12
CA ALA A 495 -29.37 6.16 13.01
C ALA A 495 -28.24 5.37 12.31
N LEU A 496 -28.41 5.01 11.03
CA LEU A 496 -27.33 4.37 10.26
C LEU A 496 -26.15 5.30 9.99
N ALA A 497 -26.41 6.57 9.67
CA ALA A 497 -25.36 7.54 9.42
C ALA A 497 -24.56 7.84 10.71
N GLU A 498 -25.24 8.08 11.82
CA GLU A 498 -24.61 8.34 13.12
C GLU A 498 -23.80 7.14 13.61
N GLY A 499 -24.35 5.93 13.53
CA GLY A 499 -23.60 4.71 13.83
C GLY A 499 -22.39 4.51 12.91
N GLY A 500 -22.54 4.78 11.60
CA GLY A 500 -21.44 4.69 10.63
C GLY A 500 -20.32 5.70 10.88
N ASP A 501 -20.65 6.92 11.30
CA ASP A 501 -19.66 7.95 11.66
C ASP A 501 -18.94 7.62 12.96
N LEU A 502 -19.64 7.04 13.94
CA LEU A 502 -19.03 6.53 15.18
C LEU A 502 -18.08 5.37 14.89
N MET A 503 -18.43 4.48 13.96
CA MET A 503 -17.54 3.40 13.50
C MET A 503 -16.25 3.95 12.85
N LYS A 504 -16.35 4.97 11.98
CA LYS A 504 -15.18 5.61 11.35
C LYS A 504 -14.26 6.29 12.35
N ARG A 505 -14.82 6.79 13.46
CA ARG A 505 -14.06 7.41 14.56
C ARG A 505 -13.47 6.38 15.54
N GLY A 506 -13.55 5.08 15.23
CA GLY A 506 -13.02 4.02 16.10
C GLY A 506 -13.80 3.84 17.40
N ARG A 507 -15.09 4.23 17.44
CA ARG A 507 -15.97 4.15 18.61
C ARG A 507 -17.10 3.11 18.43
N PRO A 508 -16.79 1.80 18.27
CA PRO A 508 -17.79 0.78 17.96
C PRO A 508 -18.79 0.53 19.11
N ARG A 509 -18.38 0.77 20.37
CA ARG A 509 -19.28 0.66 21.54
C ARG A 509 -20.42 1.69 21.51
N ASP A 510 -20.13 2.90 21.04
CA ASP A 510 -21.11 3.98 20.94
C ASP A 510 -21.97 3.87 19.68
N ALA A 511 -21.46 3.22 18.63
CA ALA A 511 -22.21 2.95 17.40
C ALA A 511 -23.31 1.89 17.57
N LEU A 512 -23.13 0.93 18.49
CA LEU A 512 -24.06 -0.17 18.71
C LEU A 512 -25.49 0.25 19.08
N PRO A 513 -25.72 1.20 20.00
CA PRO A 513 -27.05 1.76 20.25
C PRO A 513 -27.73 2.28 18.97
N GLU A 514 -27.01 2.98 18.11
CA GLU A 514 -27.56 3.54 16.87
C GLU A 514 -27.88 2.46 15.84
N PHE A 515 -27.01 1.45 15.69
CA PHE A 515 -27.32 0.31 14.82
C PHE A 515 -28.47 -0.56 15.35
N LYS A 516 -28.61 -0.70 16.68
CA LYS A 516 -29.79 -1.35 17.28
C LYS A 516 -31.05 -0.56 16.99
N ARG A 517 -31.00 0.77 17.09
CA ARG A 517 -32.13 1.64 16.73
C ARG A 517 -32.47 1.49 15.25
N ALA A 518 -31.49 1.50 14.35
CA ALA A 518 -31.71 1.29 12.92
C ALA A 518 -32.36 -0.07 12.63
N ALA A 519 -31.90 -1.14 13.30
CA ALA A 519 -32.49 -2.47 13.16
C ALA A 519 -33.90 -2.60 13.78
N GLN A 520 -34.23 -1.80 14.80
CA GLN A 520 -35.59 -1.73 15.35
C GLN A 520 -36.55 -0.99 14.41
N LEU A 521 -36.08 0.11 13.80
CA LEU A 521 -36.86 0.90 12.85
C LEU A 521 -37.08 0.16 11.52
N ALA A 522 -36.14 -0.70 11.13
CA ALA A 522 -36.22 -1.51 9.92
C ALA A 522 -35.69 -2.94 10.14
N PRO A 523 -36.49 -3.86 10.73
CA PRO A 523 -36.04 -5.20 11.11
C PRO A 523 -35.59 -6.11 9.95
N GLU A 524 -36.05 -5.84 8.73
CA GLU A 524 -35.71 -6.61 7.53
C GLU A 524 -34.69 -5.88 6.63
N SER A 525 -34.05 -4.83 7.15
CA SER A 525 -33.03 -4.10 6.43
C SER A 525 -31.68 -4.82 6.49
N VAL A 526 -31.23 -5.36 5.35
CA VAL A 526 -29.91 -5.98 5.22
C VAL A 526 -28.78 -5.03 5.63
N PRO A 527 -28.73 -3.74 5.20
CA PRO A 527 -27.73 -2.79 5.67
C PRO A 527 -27.69 -2.61 7.19
N ALA A 528 -28.86 -2.59 7.86
CA ALA A 528 -28.92 -2.41 9.32
C ALA A 528 -28.46 -3.64 10.08
N LEU A 529 -28.86 -4.82 9.62
CA LEU A 529 -28.45 -6.09 10.19
C LEU A 529 -26.94 -6.31 10.01
N LEU A 530 -26.37 -5.91 8.87
CA LEU A 530 -24.93 -5.95 8.62
C LEU A 530 -24.16 -4.97 9.52
N ALA A 531 -24.61 -3.71 9.61
CA ALA A 531 -23.98 -2.72 10.45
C ALA A 531 -24.01 -3.12 11.94
N LEU A 532 -25.13 -3.68 12.40
CA LEU A 532 -25.28 -4.22 13.74
C LEU A 532 -24.34 -5.41 13.99
N GLY A 533 -24.27 -6.36 13.04
CA GLY A 533 -23.38 -7.51 13.12
C GLY A 533 -21.90 -7.14 13.13
N ASP A 534 -21.49 -6.22 12.26
CA ASP A 534 -20.13 -5.67 12.19
C ASP A 534 -19.77 -4.94 13.50
N GLY A 535 -20.67 -4.08 14.00
CA GLY A 535 -20.49 -3.39 15.28
C GLY A 535 -20.28 -4.35 16.46
N PHE A 536 -20.98 -5.49 16.50
CA PHE A 536 -20.77 -6.52 17.52
C PHE A 536 -19.41 -7.22 17.39
N LEU A 537 -18.96 -7.51 16.17
CA LEU A 537 -17.63 -8.11 15.94
C LEU A 537 -16.49 -7.17 16.36
N GLN A 538 -16.66 -5.86 16.15
CA GLN A 538 -15.66 -4.84 16.46
C GLN A 538 -15.50 -4.58 17.96
N ILE A 539 -16.49 -4.97 18.78
CA ILE A 539 -16.37 -4.95 20.25
C ILE A 539 -16.02 -6.32 20.84
N ASP A 540 -15.61 -7.28 20.00
CA ASP A 540 -15.29 -8.67 20.36
C ASP A 540 -16.48 -9.43 21.00
N ASP A 541 -17.71 -9.15 20.55
CA ASP A 541 -18.92 -9.91 20.92
C ASP A 541 -19.48 -10.71 19.71
N PRO A 542 -18.79 -11.77 19.27
CA PRO A 542 -19.24 -12.58 18.14
C PRO A 542 -20.53 -13.35 18.44
N ARG A 543 -20.92 -13.54 19.72
CA ARG A 543 -22.15 -14.26 20.09
C ARG A 543 -23.38 -13.45 19.67
N SER A 544 -23.38 -12.15 19.96
CA SER A 544 -24.49 -11.26 19.61
C SER A 544 -24.55 -10.95 18.10
N ALA A 545 -23.42 -11.07 17.38
CA ALA A 545 -23.33 -10.84 15.94
C ALA A 545 -24.03 -11.91 15.09
N VAL A 546 -24.10 -13.17 15.55
CA VAL A 546 -24.60 -14.29 14.73
C VAL A 546 -26.05 -14.10 14.28
N LYS A 547 -26.97 -13.80 15.20
CA LYS A 547 -28.41 -13.70 14.89
C LYS A 547 -28.73 -12.66 13.81
N PRO A 548 -28.26 -11.39 13.90
CA PRO A 548 -28.54 -10.40 12.85
C PRO A 548 -27.87 -10.76 11.52
N LEU A 549 -26.66 -11.35 11.53
CA LEU A 549 -25.96 -11.77 10.31
C LEU A 549 -26.63 -12.97 9.63
N GLU A 550 -27.11 -13.96 10.39
CA GLU A 550 -27.92 -15.05 9.85
C GLU A 550 -29.20 -14.52 9.20
N GLN A 551 -29.86 -13.54 9.82
CA GLN A 551 -31.03 -12.89 9.23
C GLN A 551 -30.67 -12.13 7.94
N ALA A 552 -29.54 -11.41 7.91
CA ALA A 552 -29.05 -10.71 6.73
C ALA A 552 -28.80 -11.68 5.56
N THR A 553 -28.14 -12.81 5.81
CA THR A 553 -27.89 -13.85 4.78
C THR A 553 -29.16 -14.56 4.28
N LYS A 554 -30.22 -14.62 5.10
CA LYS A 554 -31.53 -15.15 4.67
C LYS A 554 -32.28 -14.15 3.78
N LEU A 555 -32.21 -12.87 4.11
CA LEU A 555 -32.88 -11.79 3.37
C LEU A 555 -32.20 -11.51 2.02
N ASP A 556 -30.86 -11.55 2.00
CA ASP A 556 -30.08 -11.44 0.76
C ASP A 556 -28.98 -12.53 0.71
N PRO A 557 -29.30 -13.71 0.15
CA PRO A 557 -28.35 -14.81 0.01
C PRO A 557 -27.15 -14.50 -0.89
N ARG A 558 -27.22 -13.46 -1.73
CA ARG A 558 -26.14 -13.07 -2.67
C ARG A 558 -25.21 -12.01 -2.11
N ASN A 559 -25.41 -11.60 -0.86
CA ASN A 559 -24.57 -10.60 -0.22
C ASN A 559 -23.25 -11.21 0.30
N GLY A 560 -22.16 -11.01 -0.45
CA GLY A 560 -20.84 -11.51 -0.07
C GLY A 560 -20.41 -11.03 1.32
N ARG A 561 -20.58 -9.74 1.62
CA ARG A 561 -20.23 -9.16 2.92
C ARG A 561 -20.98 -9.80 4.09
N ALA A 562 -22.25 -10.16 3.91
CA ALA A 562 -23.03 -10.86 4.94
C ALA A 562 -22.45 -12.24 5.27
N HIS A 563 -22.09 -13.02 4.24
CA HIS A 563 -21.45 -14.33 4.42
C HIS A 563 -20.05 -14.23 5.03
N LEU A 564 -19.29 -13.20 4.66
CA LEU A 564 -17.97 -12.93 5.24
C LEU A 564 -18.06 -12.65 6.75
N LEU A 565 -18.89 -11.68 7.15
CA LEU A 565 -19.05 -11.30 8.55
C LEU A 565 -19.62 -12.45 9.39
N LEU A 566 -20.60 -13.21 8.85
CA LEU A 566 -21.14 -14.38 9.53
C LEU A 566 -20.08 -15.48 9.73
N ALA A 567 -19.23 -15.70 8.72
CA ALA A 567 -18.13 -16.64 8.81
C ALA A 567 -17.11 -16.24 9.89
N THR A 568 -16.78 -14.94 9.97
CA THR A 568 -15.91 -14.38 11.01
C THR A 568 -16.52 -14.59 12.40
N ALA A 569 -17.82 -14.31 12.57
CA ALA A 569 -18.52 -14.57 13.83
C ALA A 569 -18.44 -16.05 14.25
N TYR A 570 -18.72 -16.98 13.34
CA TYR A 570 -18.61 -18.41 13.62
C TYR A 570 -17.18 -18.87 13.92
N GLN A 571 -16.18 -18.30 13.25
CA GLN A 571 -14.79 -18.60 13.50
C GLN A 571 -14.37 -18.19 14.92
N SER A 572 -14.72 -16.98 15.36
CA SER A 572 -14.42 -16.51 16.72
C SER A 572 -15.13 -17.33 17.80
N LEU A 573 -16.28 -17.93 17.48
CA LEU A 573 -17.00 -18.85 18.36
C LEU A 573 -16.47 -20.30 18.32
N GLY A 574 -15.46 -20.60 17.51
CA GLY A 574 -14.93 -21.95 17.33
C GLY A 574 -15.85 -22.90 16.54
N ARG A 575 -16.94 -22.39 15.93
CA ARG A 575 -17.86 -23.16 15.08
C ARG A 575 -17.26 -23.37 13.69
N LYS A 576 -16.17 -24.14 13.62
CA LYS A 576 -15.33 -24.30 12.41
C LYS A 576 -16.10 -24.74 11.17
N ALA A 577 -17.05 -25.68 11.32
CA ALA A 577 -17.84 -26.19 10.20
C ALA A 577 -18.77 -25.13 9.59
N ASP A 578 -19.41 -24.31 10.44
CA ASP A 578 -20.30 -23.23 10.00
C ASP A 578 -19.51 -22.08 9.36
N ALA A 579 -18.36 -21.73 9.97
CA ALA A 579 -17.43 -20.75 9.41
C ALA A 579 -16.94 -21.19 8.02
N ALA A 580 -16.56 -22.46 7.87
CA ALA A 580 -16.07 -22.97 6.60
C ALA A 580 -17.13 -22.97 5.48
N ARG A 581 -18.40 -23.22 5.80
CA ARG A 581 -19.51 -23.09 4.82
C ARG A 581 -19.71 -21.64 4.39
N SER A 582 -19.77 -20.73 5.36
CA SER A 582 -20.04 -19.31 5.11
C SER A 582 -18.88 -18.65 4.31
N TYR A 583 -17.63 -18.99 4.64
CA TYR A 583 -16.46 -18.56 3.86
C TYR A 583 -16.43 -19.13 2.43
N GLN A 584 -16.93 -20.35 2.21
CA GLN A 584 -17.04 -20.91 0.86
C GLN A 584 -18.06 -20.15 0.01
N HIS A 585 -19.24 -19.86 0.57
CA HIS A 585 -20.23 -19.02 -0.12
C HIS A 585 -19.71 -17.61 -0.41
N TYR A 586 -18.95 -16.99 0.51
CA TYR A 586 -18.27 -15.73 0.21
C TYR A 586 -17.37 -15.83 -1.03
N LEU A 587 -16.53 -16.87 -1.12
CA LEU A 587 -15.63 -17.07 -2.26
C LEU A 587 -16.36 -17.43 -3.57
N GLU A 588 -17.54 -18.05 -3.48
CA GLU A 588 -18.39 -18.32 -4.65
C GLU A 588 -18.99 -17.03 -5.21
N LEU A 589 -19.39 -16.11 -4.33
CA LEU A 589 -19.95 -14.81 -4.71
C LEU A 589 -18.87 -13.81 -5.14
N GLU A 590 -17.75 -13.76 -4.43
CA GLU A 590 -16.65 -12.80 -4.62
C GLU A 590 -15.28 -13.49 -4.73
N PRO A 591 -15.01 -14.27 -5.79
CA PRO A 591 -13.74 -14.98 -5.95
C PRO A 591 -12.52 -14.04 -6.07
N GLY A 592 -12.73 -12.77 -6.45
CA GLY A 592 -11.70 -11.74 -6.56
C GLY A 592 -11.85 -10.59 -5.56
N GLY A 593 -12.72 -10.73 -4.53
CA GLY A 593 -12.93 -9.69 -3.54
C GLY A 593 -11.70 -9.44 -2.66
N ASP A 594 -11.68 -8.29 -1.98
CA ASP A 594 -10.53 -7.82 -1.18
C ASP A 594 -10.08 -8.85 -0.13
N PHE A 595 -11.04 -9.60 0.44
CA PHE A 595 -10.78 -10.61 1.47
C PHE A 595 -10.58 -12.04 0.90
N ALA A 596 -10.72 -12.24 -0.42
CA ALA A 596 -10.73 -13.58 -1.01
C ALA A 596 -9.42 -14.36 -0.81
N ARG A 597 -8.27 -13.67 -0.77
CA ARG A 597 -6.97 -14.31 -0.50
C ARG A 597 -6.87 -14.80 0.95
N ASP A 598 -7.29 -13.98 1.89
CA ASP A 598 -7.23 -14.29 3.32
C ASP A 598 -8.21 -15.39 3.67
N VAL A 599 -9.44 -15.32 3.14
CA VAL A 599 -10.47 -16.34 3.33
C VAL A 599 -10.01 -17.71 2.82
N ARG A 600 -9.33 -17.80 1.67
CA ARG A 600 -8.75 -19.07 1.19
C ARG A 600 -7.74 -19.65 2.17
N THR A 601 -6.94 -18.79 2.79
CA THR A 601 -5.93 -19.20 3.78
C THR A 601 -6.60 -19.69 5.06
N ILE A 602 -7.61 -18.97 5.54
CA ILE A 602 -8.41 -19.34 6.71
C ILE A 602 -9.12 -20.68 6.48
N LEU A 603 -9.75 -20.88 5.31
CA LEU A 603 -10.40 -22.14 4.95
C LEU A 603 -9.44 -23.33 4.92
N ALA A 604 -8.22 -23.14 4.41
CA ALA A 604 -7.19 -24.18 4.41
C ALA A 604 -6.80 -24.61 5.84
N ASN A 605 -6.86 -23.69 6.80
CA ASN A 605 -6.56 -23.95 8.21
C ASN A 605 -7.75 -24.50 8.99
N LEU A 606 -8.98 -24.13 8.64
CA LEU A 606 -10.20 -24.66 9.27
C LEU A 606 -10.51 -26.12 8.89
N ARG A 607 -9.97 -26.59 7.75
CA ARG A 607 -10.08 -27.98 7.27
C ARG A 607 -9.01 -28.92 7.84
N ARG A 608 -8.02 -28.39 8.56
CA ARG A 608 -7.02 -29.16 9.32
C ARG A 608 -7.48 -29.28 10.77
#